data_AF-A0A418Y3X4-F1
#
_entry.id   AF-A0A418Y3X4-F1
#
_cell.length_a   1.000
_cell.length_b   1.000
_cell.length_c   1.000
_cell.angle_alpha   90.00
_cell.angle_beta   90.00
_cell.angle_gamma   90.00
#
_symmetry.space_group_name_H-M   'P 1'
#
loop_
_entity.id
_entity.type
_entity.pdbx_description
1 polymer ?
#
loop_
_entity_poly.entity_id
_entity_poly.type
_entity_poly.pdbx_seq_one_letter_code
_entity_poly.pdbx_strand_id
1 'polypeptide(L)'
;MSTVPQPLWLRALFLIGVSLLFTHELDAMTHSEWRVLPLTSWLAPDVGRVVFVVLHVPIFALVLGWLTSRLPERVAQGQCWVSVFLVVHAGLHVAFSGQPQYTFEGILSNTLIFGAAVFGAGYLLGNGLLGRG
;
A
#
# COMPACT_ATOMS: atom_id res chain seq x y z
N MET A 1 -17.81 -9.24 18.76
CA MET A 1 -17.33 -9.97 17.56
C MET A 1 -16.26 -10.96 17.99
N SER A 2 -16.30 -12.15 17.42
CA SER A 2 -15.63 -13.38 17.86
C SER A 2 -14.12 -13.20 18.02
N THR A 3 -13.55 -13.66 19.14
CA THR A 3 -12.11 -13.75 19.43
C THR A 3 -11.42 -14.85 18.61
N VAL A 4 -11.94 -15.17 17.43
CA VAL A 4 -11.40 -16.21 16.57
C VAL A 4 -10.14 -15.65 15.92
N PRO A 5 -8.97 -16.27 16.15
CA PRO A 5 -7.73 -15.85 15.50
C PRO A 5 -7.93 -15.87 13.98
N GLN A 6 -7.47 -14.82 13.29
CA GLN A 6 -7.48 -14.81 11.84
C GLN A 6 -6.74 -16.05 11.31
N PRO A 7 -7.27 -16.69 10.26
CA PRO A 7 -6.59 -17.84 9.67
C PRO A 7 -5.25 -17.42 9.08
N LEU A 8 -4.28 -18.33 9.17
CA LEU A 8 -2.89 -18.06 8.78
C LEU A 8 -2.76 -17.54 7.34
N TRP A 9 -3.52 -18.12 6.41
CA TRP A 9 -3.47 -17.72 5.00
C TRP A 9 -3.95 -16.27 4.80
N LEU A 10 -4.98 -15.83 5.52
CA LEU A 10 -5.49 -14.45 5.42
C LEU A 10 -4.47 -13.47 5.97
N ARG A 11 -3.84 -13.82 7.09
CA ARG A 11 -2.73 -13.05 7.66
C ARG A 11 -1.53 -13.00 6.70
N ALA A 12 -1.20 -14.11 6.04
CA ALA A 12 -0.12 -14.17 5.05
C ALA A 12 -0.42 -13.27 3.85
N LEU A 13 -1.65 -13.28 3.32
CA LEU A 13 -2.06 -12.38 2.24
C LEU A 13 -1.83 -10.92 2.61
N PHE A 14 -2.28 -10.53 3.81
CA PHE A 14 -2.08 -9.17 4.30
C PHE A 14 -0.60 -8.80 4.44
N LEU A 15 0.20 -9.65 5.09
CA LEU A 15 1.62 -9.37 5.35
C LEU A 15 2.43 -9.30 4.05
N ILE A 16 2.16 -10.17 3.09
CA ILE A 16 2.83 -10.14 1.79
C ILE A 16 2.42 -8.88 1.03
N GLY A 17 1.13 -8.53 1.01
CA GLY A 17 0.65 -7.29 0.38
C GLY A 17 1.32 -6.03 0.93
N VAL A 18 1.43 -5.91 2.26
CA VAL A 18 2.14 -4.79 2.90
C VAL A 18 3.65 -4.81 2.61
N SER A 19 4.26 -6.00 2.60
CA SER A 19 5.69 -6.13 2.27
C SER A 19 5.98 -5.69 0.83
N LEU A 20 5.08 -6.02 -0.11
CA LEU A 20 5.17 -5.58 -1.49
C LEU A 20 5.00 -4.06 -1.60
N LEU A 21 4.06 -3.46 -0.85
CA LEU A 21 3.92 -1.99 -0.78
C LEU A 21 5.20 -1.34 -0.26
N PHE A 22 5.74 -1.77 0.88
CA PHE A 22 6.96 -1.16 1.41
C PHE A 22 8.16 -1.32 0.48
N THR A 23 8.23 -2.44 -0.24
CA THR A 23 9.27 -2.64 -1.25
C THR A 23 9.02 -1.77 -2.48
N HIS A 24 7.76 -1.55 -2.87
CA HIS A 24 7.39 -0.55 -3.89
C HIS A 24 7.83 0.84 -3.50
N GLU A 25 7.70 1.29 -2.25
CA GLU A 25 8.17 2.62 -1.83
C GLU A 25 9.70 2.79 -1.97
N LEU A 26 10.47 1.70 -1.83
CA LEU A 26 11.91 1.71 -2.12
C LEU A 26 12.19 1.84 -3.63
N ASP A 27 11.38 1.18 -4.46
CA ASP A 27 11.44 1.29 -5.92
C ASP A 27 10.96 2.68 -6.40
N ALA A 28 9.95 3.25 -5.76
CA ALA A 28 9.43 4.59 -6.03
C ALA A 28 10.50 5.69 -5.86
N MET A 29 11.44 5.49 -4.94
CA MET A 29 12.60 6.36 -4.80
C MET A 29 13.52 6.33 -6.03
N THR A 30 13.77 5.15 -6.60
CA THR A 30 14.63 5.00 -7.78
C THR A 30 13.95 5.56 -9.04
N HIS A 31 12.63 5.50 -9.08
CA HIS A 31 11.78 5.97 -10.18
C HIS A 31 11.25 7.40 -10.04
N SER A 32 11.65 8.11 -8.97
CA SER A 32 11.27 9.51 -8.71
C SER A 32 9.76 9.77 -8.69
N GLU A 33 8.99 8.89 -8.03
CA GLU A 33 7.52 8.92 -8.02
C GLU A 33 6.92 10.27 -7.60
N TRP A 34 7.62 11.02 -6.73
CA TRP A 34 7.20 12.37 -6.32
C TRP A 34 7.01 13.34 -7.49
N ARG A 35 7.54 13.05 -8.68
CA ARG A 35 7.35 13.83 -9.91
C ARG A 35 6.03 13.53 -10.62
N VAL A 36 5.39 12.41 -10.30
CA VAL A 36 4.13 11.94 -10.89
C VAL A 36 2.95 12.26 -9.97
N LEU A 37 3.17 12.19 -8.65
CA LEU A 37 2.12 12.43 -7.65
C LEU A 37 1.54 13.85 -7.75
N PRO A 38 0.22 14.03 -7.86
CA PRO A 38 -0.40 15.35 -7.97
C PRO A 38 -0.04 16.32 -6.83
N LEU A 39 0.21 15.78 -5.63
CA LEU A 39 0.53 16.59 -4.45
C LEU A 39 1.97 17.09 -4.41
N THR A 40 2.91 16.46 -5.13
CA THR A 40 4.34 16.80 -5.04
C THR A 40 4.98 17.12 -6.40
N SER A 41 4.29 16.85 -7.51
CA SER A 41 4.83 17.02 -8.88
C SER A 41 5.17 18.47 -9.25
N TRP A 42 4.57 19.44 -8.54
CA TRP A 42 4.82 20.87 -8.72
C TRP A 42 6.02 21.39 -7.91
N LEU A 43 6.60 20.59 -7.01
CA LEU A 43 7.77 20.96 -6.23
C LEU A 43 9.05 20.84 -7.06
N ALA A 44 10.06 21.65 -6.72
CA ALA A 44 11.40 21.47 -7.25
C ALA A 44 11.90 20.03 -6.95
N PRO A 45 12.62 19.37 -7.87
CA PRO A 45 12.94 17.94 -7.75
C PRO A 45 13.57 17.53 -6.41
N ASP A 46 14.53 18.31 -5.92
CA ASP A 46 15.20 18.04 -4.63
C ASP A 46 14.27 18.22 -3.43
N VAL A 47 13.39 19.23 -3.48
CA VAL A 47 12.40 19.49 -2.44
C VAL A 47 11.34 18.40 -2.44
N GLY A 48 10.83 18.01 -3.62
CA GLY A 48 9.86 16.93 -3.78
C GLY A 48 10.36 15.61 -3.22
N ARG A 49 11.64 15.26 -3.47
CA ARG A 49 12.27 14.08 -2.88
C ARG A 49 12.28 14.11 -1.35
N VAL A 50 12.71 15.24 -0.76
CA VAL A 50 12.77 15.40 0.71
C VAL A 50 11.36 15.32 1.31
N VAL A 51 10.39 16.02 0.72
CA VAL A 51 8.99 16.01 1.16
C VAL A 51 8.42 14.59 1.09
N PHE A 52 8.64 13.87 -0.01
CA PHE A 52 8.20 12.48 -0.15
C PHE A 52 8.76 11.63 1.00
N VAL A 53 10.08 11.60 1.19
CA VAL A 53 10.71 10.75 2.23
C VAL A 53 10.24 11.13 3.64
N VAL A 54 10.21 12.42 3.95
CA VAL A 54 9.85 12.90 5.30
C VAL A 54 8.38 12.62 5.62
N LEU A 55 7.47 12.75 4.65
CA LEU A 55 6.05 12.45 4.85
C LEU A 55 5.77 10.96 5.07
N HIS A 56 6.60 10.07 4.55
CA HIS A 56 6.44 8.64 4.80
C HIS A 56 6.62 8.28 6.28
N VAL A 57 7.45 9.00 7.03
CA VAL A 57 7.66 8.74 8.47
C VAL A 57 6.37 8.86 9.29
N PRO A 58 5.64 10.00 9.30
CA PRO A 58 4.38 10.09 10.03
C PRO A 58 3.30 9.21 9.43
N ILE A 59 3.25 9.00 8.10
CA ILE A 59 2.29 8.09 7.47
C ILE A 59 2.48 6.66 7.98
N PHE A 60 3.71 6.15 7.98
CA PHE A 60 4.03 4.82 8.50
C PHE A 60 3.78 4.72 10.00
N ALA A 61 4.08 5.75 10.79
CA ALA A 61 3.78 5.75 12.22
C ALA A 61 2.28 5.63 12.49
N LEU A 62 1.43 6.35 11.73
CA LEU A 62 -0.03 6.26 11.84
C LEU A 62 -0.56 4.89 11.42
N VAL A 63 -0.10 4.37 10.27
CA VAL A 63 -0.50 3.07 9.74
C VAL A 63 -0.09 1.95 10.71
N LEU A 64 1.17 1.92 11.12
CA LEU A 64 1.67 0.92 12.06
C LEU A 64 0.98 1.04 13.43
N GLY A 65 0.76 2.26 13.94
CA GLY A 65 0.02 2.48 15.18
C GLY A 65 -1.41 1.93 15.12
N TRP A 66 -2.06 1.99 13.96
CA TRP A 66 -3.36 1.36 13.73
C TRP A 66 -3.24 -0.18 13.74
N LEU A 67 -2.27 -0.73 13.01
CA LEU A 67 -2.05 -2.17 12.88
C LEU A 67 -1.55 -2.85 14.17
N THR A 68 -0.88 -2.12 15.06
CA THR A 68 -0.39 -2.61 16.34
C THR A 68 -1.27 -2.21 17.53
N SER A 69 -2.48 -1.72 17.25
CA SER A 69 -3.45 -1.36 18.29
C SER A 69 -3.77 -2.55 19.20
N ARG A 70 -3.93 -2.30 20.50
CA ARG A 70 -4.40 -3.31 21.47
C ARG A 70 -5.87 -3.69 21.28
N LEU A 71 -6.63 -2.86 20.58
CA LEU A 71 -8.04 -3.10 20.26
C LEU A 71 -8.13 -3.92 18.97
N PRO A 72 -8.62 -5.18 19.01
CA PRO A 72 -8.67 -6.05 17.83
C PRO A 72 -9.49 -5.49 16.67
N GLU A 73 -10.59 -4.80 16.98
CA GLU A 73 -11.44 -4.15 15.97
C GLU A 73 -10.69 -3.10 15.18
N ARG A 74 -9.85 -2.29 15.84
CA ARG A 74 -9.00 -1.32 15.16
C ARG A 74 -8.00 -2.02 14.25
N VAL A 75 -7.35 -3.10 14.71
CA VAL A 75 -6.40 -3.84 13.87
C VAL A 75 -7.10 -4.38 12.61
N ALA A 76 -8.27 -5.01 12.75
CA ALA A 76 -9.04 -5.52 11.62
C ALA A 76 -9.46 -4.40 10.64
N GLN A 77 -9.93 -3.27 11.18
CA GLN A 77 -10.25 -2.09 10.37
C GLN A 77 -9.01 -1.54 9.64
N GLY A 78 -7.87 -1.48 10.31
CA GLY A 78 -6.60 -1.03 9.73
C GLY A 78 -6.14 -1.94 8.60
N GLN A 79 -6.20 -3.26 8.80
CA GLN A 79 -5.87 -4.22 7.75
C GLN A 79 -6.81 -4.08 6.54
N CYS A 80 -8.12 -3.93 6.77
CA CYS A 80 -9.09 -3.69 5.71
C CYS A 80 -8.76 -2.44 4.90
N TRP A 81 -8.55 -1.29 5.55
CA TRP A 81 -8.25 -0.04 4.85
C TRP A 81 -6.91 -0.05 4.14
N VAL A 82 -5.88 -0.67 4.73
CA VAL A 82 -4.60 -0.86 4.05
C VAL A 82 -4.79 -1.72 2.80
N SER A 83 -5.54 -2.83 2.87
CA SER A 83 -5.82 -3.65 1.70
C SER A 83 -6.64 -2.94 0.63
N VAL A 84 -7.60 -2.09 1.00
CA VAL A 84 -8.31 -1.20 0.06
C VAL A 84 -7.32 -0.24 -0.60
N PHE A 85 -6.44 0.38 0.19
CA PHE A 85 -5.40 1.26 -0.32
C PHE A 85 -4.49 0.55 -1.34
N LEU A 86 -4.07 -0.70 -1.10
CA LEU A 86 -3.25 -1.45 -2.07
C LEU A 86 -3.91 -1.58 -3.44
N VAL A 87 -5.22 -1.85 -3.47
CA VAL A 87 -5.99 -1.98 -4.72
C VAL A 87 -6.13 -0.63 -5.42
N VAL A 88 -6.49 0.40 -4.67
CA VAL A 88 -6.63 1.77 -5.21
C VAL A 88 -5.29 2.30 -5.71
N HIS A 89 -4.20 2.03 -4.98
CA HIS A 89 -2.83 2.43 -5.31
C HIS A 89 -2.41 1.91 -6.68
N ALA A 90 -2.61 0.61 -6.96
CA ALA A 90 -2.34 0.09 -8.30
C ALA A 90 -3.22 0.75 -9.38
N GLY A 91 -4.48 1.08 -9.07
CA GLY A 91 -5.34 1.87 -9.95
C GLY A 91 -4.78 3.27 -10.25
N LEU A 92 -4.19 3.94 -9.26
CA LEU A 92 -3.52 5.22 -9.44
C LEU A 92 -2.29 5.09 -10.37
N HIS A 93 -1.51 4.02 -10.23
CA HIS A 93 -0.41 3.74 -11.15
C HIS A 93 -0.88 3.54 -12.59
N VAL A 94 -1.97 2.79 -12.78
CA VAL A 94 -2.58 2.66 -14.11
C VAL A 94 -3.02 4.02 -14.64
N ALA A 95 -3.70 4.83 -13.84
CA ALA A 95 -4.18 6.16 -14.23
C ALA A 95 -3.03 7.13 -14.58
N PHE A 96 -1.88 7.03 -13.92
CA PHE A 96 -0.73 7.91 -14.15
C PHE A 96 0.33 7.34 -15.10
N SER A 97 0.17 6.09 -15.57
CA SER A 97 1.13 5.41 -16.45
C SER A 97 1.41 6.14 -17.77
N GLY A 98 0.47 6.97 -18.24
CA GLY A 98 0.65 7.77 -19.46
C GLY A 98 1.42 9.07 -19.26
N GLN A 99 1.84 9.43 -18.04
CA GLN A 99 2.57 10.67 -17.80
C GLN A 99 4.05 10.55 -18.23
N PRO A 100 4.66 11.60 -18.82
CA PRO A 100 6.07 11.56 -19.26
C PRO A 100 7.09 11.26 -18.15
N GLN A 101 6.72 11.53 -16.89
CA GLN A 101 7.57 11.34 -15.72
C GLN A 101 7.38 9.96 -15.07
N TYR A 102 6.42 9.15 -15.56
CA TYR A 102 6.19 7.79 -15.10
C TYR A 102 7.26 6.86 -15.67
N THR A 103 8.05 6.22 -14.80
CA THR A 103 9.18 5.39 -15.23
C THR A 103 9.10 3.94 -14.76
N PHE A 104 7.97 3.52 -14.18
CA PHE A 104 7.75 2.15 -13.66
C PHE A 104 7.41 1.14 -14.77
N GLU A 105 8.34 0.92 -15.70
CA GLU A 105 8.15 0.04 -16.85
C GLU A 105 8.70 -1.38 -16.62
N GLY A 106 9.47 -1.59 -15.55
CA GLY A 106 10.14 -2.85 -15.25
C GLY A 106 9.22 -3.94 -14.69
N ILE A 107 9.59 -5.21 -14.93
CA ILE A 107 8.90 -6.37 -14.34
C ILE A 107 8.87 -6.28 -12.81
N LEU A 108 9.98 -5.82 -12.21
CA LEU A 108 10.09 -5.63 -10.76
C LEU A 108 9.01 -4.65 -10.25
N SER A 109 8.99 -3.42 -10.75
CA SER A 109 8.02 -2.40 -10.36
C SER A 109 6.58 -2.86 -10.54
N ASN A 110 6.26 -3.44 -11.70
CA ASN A 110 4.93 -3.96 -11.96
C ASN A 110 4.54 -5.09 -11.01
N THR A 111 5.48 -5.97 -10.66
CA THR A 111 5.25 -7.05 -9.69
C THR A 111 5.00 -6.48 -8.30
N LEU A 112 5.74 -5.46 -7.88
CA LEU A 112 5.55 -4.81 -6.58
C LEU A 112 4.19 -4.11 -6.49
N ILE A 113 3.84 -3.30 -7.51
CA ILE A 113 2.58 -2.54 -7.58
C ILE A 113 1.37 -3.48 -7.68
N PHE A 114 1.31 -4.30 -8.74
CA PHE A 114 0.14 -5.12 -9.01
C PHE A 114 0.09 -6.37 -8.11
N GLY A 115 1.23 -6.89 -7.70
CA GLY A 115 1.29 -7.93 -6.68
C GLY A 115 0.67 -7.46 -5.36
N ALA A 116 1.04 -6.26 -4.87
CA ALA A 116 0.45 -5.71 -3.67
C ALA A 116 -1.09 -5.62 -3.78
N ALA A 117 -1.60 -5.17 -4.92
CA ALA A 117 -3.04 -5.11 -5.18
C ALA A 117 -3.71 -6.50 -5.21
N VAL A 118 -3.09 -7.50 -5.84
CA VAL A 118 -3.63 -8.89 -5.85
C VAL A 118 -3.73 -9.44 -4.43
N PHE A 119 -2.69 -9.27 -3.61
CA PHE A 119 -2.70 -9.71 -2.22
C PHE A 119 -3.71 -8.93 -1.36
N GLY A 120 -3.84 -7.62 -1.57
CA GLY A 120 -4.87 -6.79 -0.93
C GLY A 120 -6.30 -7.21 -1.30
N ALA A 121 -6.58 -7.42 -2.59
CA ALA A 121 -7.87 -7.92 -3.06
C ALA A 121 -8.19 -9.31 -2.49
N GLY A 122 -7.20 -10.21 -2.48
CA GLY A 122 -7.33 -11.54 -1.87
C GLY A 122 -7.67 -11.47 -0.38
N TYR A 123 -7.05 -10.56 0.37
CA TYR A 123 -7.39 -10.32 1.76
C TYR A 123 -8.84 -9.83 1.91
N LEU A 124 -9.27 -8.84 1.14
CA LEU A 124 -10.63 -8.28 1.22
C LEU A 124 -11.70 -9.33 0.92
N LEU A 125 -11.50 -10.13 -0.14
CA LEU A 125 -12.39 -11.22 -0.50
C LEU A 125 -12.43 -12.30 0.59
N GLY A 126 -11.26 -12.73 1.07
CA GLY A 126 -11.17 -13.74 2.11
C GLY A 126 -11.81 -13.31 3.43
N ASN A 127 -11.56 -12.07 3.86
CA ASN A 127 -12.16 -11.51 5.06
C ASN A 127 -13.68 -11.33 4.91
N GLY A 128 -14.15 -10.90 3.74
CA GLY A 128 -15.58 -10.76 3.45
C GLY A 128 -16.33 -12.11 3.42
N LEU A 129 -15.68 -13.18 2.94
CA LEU A 129 -16.23 -14.53 2.98
C LEU A 129 -16.36 -15.06 4.42
N LEU A 130 -15.33 -14.83 5.25
CA LEU A 130 -15.34 -15.25 6.66
C LEU A 130 -16.30 -14.43 7.54
N GLY A 131 -16.55 -13.16 7.20
CA GLY A 131 -17.52 -12.33 7.90
C GLY A 131 -18.99 -12.59 7.51
N ARG A 132 -19.23 -13.38 6.46
CA ARG A 132 -20.56 -13.77 5.97
C ARG A 132 -20.97 -15.19 6.37
N GLY A 133 -20.06 -15.99 6.93
CA GLY A 133 -20.32 -17.32 7.48
C GLY A 133 -20.49 -17.26 9.00
#